data_AF-A0A1Z5K711-F1
#
_entry.id   AF-A0A1Z5K711-F1
#
_cell.length_a   1.000
_cell.length_b   1.000
_cell.length_c   1.000
_cell.angle_alpha   90.00
_cell.angle_beta   90.00
_cell.angle_gamma   90.00
#
_symmetry.space_group_name_H-M   'P 1'
#
loop_
_entity.id
_entity.type
_entity.pdbx_description
1 polymer ?
#
loop_
_entity_poly.entity_id
_entity_poly.type
_entity_poly.pdbx_seq_one_letter_code
_entity_poly.pdbx_strand_id
1 'polypeptide(L)'
;MSTEMGDLSKPVLDTKVPHALRQMFQALFVAAFNLFGIRQDGDLKAAAALLHRCVKEQVMANPILASIVFTSARKWSLLEVFCAKTHHACPDTIQFLIEMNPHALLWAHRNSDGFVRTAPIHLLPKSGRCHLLPWIAERYPWVLEHKLCQKNPPHLELIYCYSNDGDCDQETVRRFYEIYPQGLREKRKFRPLAPYPLAALFTGFAEPHADLFFWMAEQYPEAVYHEASLGCTLLHQICYHMAVKENNEERVAWMCTPNVAKICRYLISEHPRLVRRQVGNDKSLPIHKLARACNRPLVQEMVILLLRAFPECVNVKAHKWDPKLLRIPFIKHVHPLITKELEVDQQIILLSQMSEHMKKARLLSKRQPSSTSESFTSVSKSSLFDAVAKVFFSWANSHVTDNLQVRKGIITNCIAGMCRLMEADDISDGEWEDEDVDSDDDVDDNSEAFESDVEREDDCSAEAVSDVVSESDSEESSYSD
;
A
#
# COMPACT_ATOMS: atom_id res chain seq x y z
N MET A 1 31.41 4.54 -14.58
CA MET A 1 32.07 5.85 -14.74
C MET A 1 32.44 6.34 -13.36
N SER A 2 33.73 6.28 -13.04
CA SER A 2 34.28 6.65 -11.74
C SER A 2 34.58 8.14 -11.75
N THR A 3 33.71 8.94 -11.15
CA THR A 3 33.96 10.37 -10.92
C THR A 3 34.71 10.51 -9.60
N GLU A 4 35.87 11.16 -9.66
CA GLU A 4 36.72 11.52 -8.52
C GLU A 4 35.89 12.13 -7.38
N MET A 5 35.70 11.38 -6.29
CA MET A 5 35.03 11.86 -5.08
C MET A 5 36.05 12.57 -4.19
N GLY A 6 36.02 13.91 -4.19
CA GLY A 6 36.84 14.74 -3.30
C GLY A 6 36.51 14.58 -1.81
N ASP A 7 37.36 15.17 -0.97
CA ASP A 7 37.39 15.13 0.51
C ASP A 7 36.07 15.43 1.27
N LEU A 8 34.98 15.80 0.58
CA LEU A 8 33.69 16.20 1.17
C LEU A 8 32.72 15.03 1.46
N SER A 9 33.10 13.80 1.11
CA SER A 9 32.26 12.61 1.34
C SER A 9 32.09 12.26 2.82
N LYS A 10 33.06 12.63 3.66
CA LYS A 10 33.07 12.37 5.10
C LYS A 10 32.67 13.63 5.88
N PRO A 11 31.86 13.48 6.96
CA PRO A 11 31.51 14.62 7.80
C PRO A 11 32.76 15.17 8.52
N VAL A 12 32.87 16.50 8.55
CA VAL A 12 33.93 17.22 9.27
C VAL A 12 33.39 17.64 10.64
N LEU A 13 34.10 17.29 11.72
CA LEU A 13 33.66 17.71 13.05
C LEU A 13 33.88 19.22 13.25
N ASP A 14 32.95 19.90 13.91
CA ASP A 14 33.05 21.33 14.24
C ASP A 14 34.32 21.69 15.05
N THR A 15 34.90 20.72 15.75
CA THR A 15 36.16 20.85 16.50
C THR A 15 37.41 20.79 15.62
N LYS A 16 37.30 20.31 14.38
CA LYS A 16 38.41 20.15 13.42
C LYS A 16 38.52 21.31 12.42
N VAL A 17 37.64 22.31 12.50
CA VAL A 17 37.65 23.49 11.63
C VAL A 17 38.15 24.73 12.39
N PRO A 18 38.73 25.72 11.68
CA PRO A 18 39.06 27.02 12.25
C PRO A 18 37.90 27.65 13.03
N HIS A 19 38.22 28.33 14.13
CA HIS A 19 37.24 28.92 15.04
C HIS A 19 36.23 29.85 14.33
N ALA A 20 36.69 30.65 13.35
CA ALA A 20 35.80 31.51 12.57
C ALA A 20 34.73 30.71 11.81
N LEU A 21 35.10 29.61 11.13
CA LEU A 21 34.16 28.74 10.42
C LEU A 21 33.20 28.03 11.38
N ARG A 22 33.68 27.63 12.56
CA ARG A 22 32.85 27.05 13.61
C ARG A 22 31.76 28.03 14.08
N GLN A 23 32.13 29.29 14.32
CA GLN A 23 31.17 30.34 14.71
C GLN A 23 30.14 30.60 13.62
N MET A 24 30.57 30.63 12.35
CA MET A 24 29.66 30.82 11.22
C MET A 24 28.67 29.65 11.09
N PHE A 25 29.16 28.41 11.17
CA PHE A 25 28.32 27.22 11.17
C PHE A 25 27.29 27.26 12.31
N GLN A 26 27.73 27.58 13.53
CA GLN A 26 26.87 27.69 14.70
C GLN A 26 25.79 28.76 14.53
N ALA A 27 26.14 29.93 13.98
CA ALA A 27 25.18 31.01 13.72
C ALA A 27 24.10 30.58 12.71
N LEU A 28 24.49 29.97 11.60
CA LEU A 28 23.54 29.46 10.59
C LEU A 28 22.64 28.37 11.17
N PHE A 29 23.20 27.44 11.94
CA PHE A 29 22.45 26.37 12.57
C PHE A 29 21.41 26.90 13.56
N VAL A 30 21.82 27.80 14.46
CA VAL A 30 20.92 28.39 15.46
C VAL A 30 19.82 29.18 14.78
N ALA A 31 20.13 29.92 13.70
CA ALA A 31 19.11 30.62 12.91
C ALA A 31 18.09 29.66 12.29
N ALA A 32 18.54 28.54 11.72
CA ALA A 32 17.65 27.50 11.19
C ALA A 32 16.79 26.84 12.28
N PHE A 33 17.38 26.58 13.45
CA PHE A 33 16.68 25.99 14.59
C PHE A 33 15.60 26.94 15.14
N ASN A 34 15.91 28.23 15.25
CA ASN A 34 15.00 29.24 15.78
C ASN A 34 13.82 29.54 14.84
N LEU A 35 13.94 29.22 13.55
CA LEU A 35 12.84 29.38 12.59
C LEU A 35 11.59 28.58 12.99
N PHE A 36 11.78 27.44 13.66
CA PHE A 36 10.71 26.62 14.24
C PHE A 36 9.83 27.39 15.25
N GLY A 37 10.38 28.41 15.91
CA GLY A 37 9.67 29.19 16.92
C GLY A 37 8.74 30.27 16.38
N ILE A 38 8.79 30.56 15.07
CA ILE A 38 7.99 31.63 14.45
C ILE A 38 6.58 31.12 14.16
N ARG A 39 5.56 31.72 14.79
CA ARG A 39 4.16 31.28 14.69
C ARG A 39 3.34 31.97 13.59
N GLN A 40 3.84 33.05 12.98
CA GLN A 40 3.11 33.83 11.97
C GLN A 40 3.67 33.58 10.56
N ASP A 41 2.81 33.20 9.62
CA ASP A 41 3.20 32.80 8.25
C ASP A 41 3.90 33.91 7.45
N GLY A 42 3.49 35.16 7.63
CA GLY A 42 4.11 36.31 6.95
C GLY A 42 5.55 36.53 7.37
N ASP A 43 5.79 36.50 8.68
CA ASP A 43 7.13 36.63 9.28
C ASP A 43 8.00 35.41 8.95
N LEU A 44 7.40 34.21 8.91
CA LEU A 44 8.08 32.97 8.58
C LEU A 44 8.65 33.00 7.17
N LYS A 45 7.87 33.43 6.17
CA LYS A 45 8.33 33.51 4.76
C LYS A 45 9.47 34.53 4.60
N ALA A 46 9.34 35.71 5.21
CA ALA A 46 10.39 36.73 5.14
C ALA A 46 11.67 36.27 5.84
N ALA A 47 11.56 35.68 7.03
CA ALA A 47 12.69 35.13 7.77
C ALA A 47 13.36 33.97 7.01
N ALA A 48 12.58 33.08 6.40
CA ALA A 48 13.09 31.98 5.58
C ALA A 48 13.86 32.48 4.35
N ALA A 49 13.37 33.52 3.66
CA ALA A 49 14.05 34.11 2.51
C ALA A 49 15.38 34.79 2.89
N LEU A 50 15.40 35.51 4.02
CA LEU A 50 16.63 36.10 4.57
C LEU A 50 17.64 35.01 4.95
N LEU A 51 17.18 33.97 5.64
CA LEU A 51 18.02 32.84 6.02
C LEU A 51 18.57 32.11 4.79
N HIS A 52 17.75 31.90 3.75
CA HIS A 52 18.20 31.31 2.48
C HIS A 52 19.36 32.10 1.87
N ARG A 53 19.23 33.43 1.77
CA ARG A 53 20.27 34.31 1.25
C ARG A 53 21.55 34.20 2.06
N CYS A 54 21.46 34.30 3.39
CA CYS A 54 22.60 34.19 4.29
C CYS A 54 23.30 32.82 4.14
N VAL A 55 22.55 31.71 4.13
CA VAL A 55 23.12 30.37 3.95
C VAL A 55 23.83 30.28 2.60
N LYS A 56 23.19 30.74 1.53
CA LYS A 56 23.75 30.69 0.18
C LYS A 56 25.05 31.47 0.08
N GLU A 57 25.09 32.71 0.56
CA GLU A 57 26.30 33.54 0.55
C GLU A 57 27.44 32.89 1.34
N GLN A 58 27.16 32.44 2.57
CA GLN A 58 28.19 31.91 3.45
C GLN A 58 28.73 30.55 2.98
N VAL A 59 27.86 29.66 2.50
CA VAL A 59 28.26 28.33 2.01
C VAL A 59 28.97 28.43 0.65
N MET A 60 28.58 29.33 -0.24
CA MET A 60 29.34 29.56 -1.48
C MET A 60 30.73 30.11 -1.19
N ALA A 61 30.88 31.01 -0.22
CA ALA A 61 32.18 31.51 0.20
C ALA A 61 33.02 30.45 0.92
N ASN A 62 32.38 29.54 1.66
CA ASN A 62 33.05 28.50 2.45
C ASN A 62 32.33 27.14 2.31
N PRO A 63 32.58 26.39 1.21
CA PRO A 63 31.86 25.13 0.92
C PRO A 63 31.96 24.07 2.02
N ILE A 64 33.04 24.10 2.82
CA ILE A 64 33.22 23.22 3.98
C ILE A 64 32.07 23.34 4.99
N LEU A 65 31.37 24.47 5.07
CA LEU A 65 30.21 24.65 5.95
C LEU A 65 29.08 23.64 5.69
N ALA A 66 28.90 23.22 4.42
CA ALA A 66 27.94 22.17 4.06
C ALA A 66 28.33 20.79 4.60
N SER A 67 29.59 20.64 5.04
CA SER A 67 30.15 19.36 5.48
C SER A 67 30.40 19.23 6.98
N ILE A 68 30.15 20.29 7.75
CA ILE A 68 30.38 20.30 9.20
C ILE A 68 29.22 19.58 9.93
N VAL A 69 29.57 18.83 10.98
CA VAL A 69 28.63 18.26 11.96
C VAL A 69 29.04 18.63 13.38
N PHE A 70 28.06 18.84 14.26
CA PHE A 70 28.34 19.14 15.67
C PHE A 70 28.92 17.96 16.44
N THR A 71 29.91 18.20 17.30
CA THR A 71 30.39 17.16 18.22
C THR A 71 29.41 16.89 19.37
N SER A 72 28.68 17.92 19.85
CA SER A 72 27.82 17.86 21.05
C SER A 72 26.32 17.74 20.80
N ALA A 73 25.81 18.15 19.63
CA ALA A 73 24.39 18.22 19.31
C ALA A 73 23.95 17.08 18.37
N ARG A 74 23.94 15.82 18.86
CA ARG A 74 23.55 14.61 18.10
C ARG A 74 24.26 14.39 16.76
N LYS A 75 25.36 15.11 16.48
CA LYS A 75 26.07 15.12 15.18
C LYS A 75 25.25 15.68 14.01
N TRP A 76 24.41 16.68 14.27
CA TRP A 76 23.64 17.34 13.22
C TRP A 76 24.50 18.18 12.29
N SER A 77 24.21 18.10 10.99
CA SER A 77 24.69 19.00 9.95
C SER A 77 23.72 20.18 9.73
N LEU A 78 24.12 21.14 8.89
CA LEU A 78 23.18 22.17 8.40
C LEU A 78 22.00 21.53 7.67
N LEU A 79 22.26 20.60 6.75
CA LEU A 79 21.20 19.92 6.01
C LEU A 79 20.18 19.27 6.96
N GLU A 80 20.67 18.60 8.01
CA GLU A 80 19.81 17.92 8.97
C GLU A 80 18.91 18.89 9.77
N VAL A 81 19.44 20.01 10.27
CA VAL A 81 18.60 20.98 10.99
C VAL A 81 17.56 21.62 10.08
N PHE A 82 17.91 21.92 8.83
CA PHE A 82 16.93 22.40 7.85
C PHE A 82 15.87 21.32 7.57
N CYS A 83 16.28 20.06 7.40
CA CYS A 83 15.36 18.95 7.24
C CYS A 83 14.40 18.80 8.44
N ALA A 84 14.91 18.93 9.68
CA ALA A 84 14.16 18.63 10.89
C ALA A 84 13.37 19.80 11.50
N LYS A 85 13.75 21.06 11.24
CA LYS A 85 13.25 22.22 12.01
C LYS A 85 12.58 23.33 11.22
N THR A 86 12.71 23.37 9.89
CA THR A 86 12.18 24.49 9.10
C THR A 86 10.84 24.21 8.40
N HIS A 87 10.20 23.06 8.63
CA HIS A 87 8.91 22.67 8.01
C HIS A 87 8.86 22.97 6.50
N HIS A 88 7.75 23.42 5.94
CA HIS A 88 7.66 23.73 4.50
C HIS A 88 8.37 25.05 4.09
N ALA A 89 9.03 25.77 5.00
CA ALA A 89 9.47 27.16 4.76
C ALA A 89 10.77 27.30 3.95
N CYS A 90 11.63 26.26 3.88
CA CYS A 90 12.96 26.36 3.26
C CYS A 90 13.28 25.27 2.23
N PRO A 91 12.41 24.95 1.25
CA PRO A 91 12.71 23.94 0.24
C PRO A 91 13.96 24.29 -0.59
N ASP A 92 14.08 25.56 -1.01
CA ASP A 92 15.21 26.03 -1.84
C ASP A 92 16.55 25.93 -1.11
N THR A 93 16.57 26.23 0.20
CA THR A 93 17.80 26.12 1.01
C THR A 93 18.22 24.66 1.17
N ILE A 94 17.26 23.75 1.35
CA ILE A 94 17.53 22.31 1.46
C ILE A 94 18.08 21.79 0.13
N GLN A 95 17.42 22.12 -0.97
CA GLN A 95 17.89 21.74 -2.30
C GLN A 95 19.32 22.26 -2.55
N PHE A 96 19.58 23.54 -2.27
CA PHE A 96 20.92 24.12 -2.39
C PHE A 96 21.96 23.39 -1.54
N LEU A 97 21.67 23.08 -0.28
CA LEU A 97 22.59 22.33 0.59
C LEU A 97 22.88 20.91 0.07
N ILE A 98 21.87 20.26 -0.54
CA ILE A 98 22.05 18.96 -1.20
C ILE A 98 22.95 19.09 -2.42
N GLU A 99 22.77 20.13 -3.25
CA GLU A 99 23.63 20.39 -4.41
C GLU A 99 25.09 20.62 -4.00
N MET A 100 25.31 21.30 -2.86
CA MET A 100 26.65 21.54 -2.32
C MET A 100 27.31 20.30 -1.73
N ASN A 101 26.57 19.41 -1.07
CA ASN A 101 27.08 18.13 -0.59
C ASN A 101 25.98 17.05 -0.52
N PRO A 102 25.81 16.24 -1.58
CA PRO A 102 24.77 15.21 -1.60
C PRO A 102 25.07 14.03 -0.66
N HIS A 103 26.33 13.81 -0.25
CA HIS A 103 26.67 12.76 0.72
C HIS A 103 26.08 13.02 2.11
N ALA A 104 25.81 14.29 2.44
CA ALA A 104 25.15 14.66 3.69
C ALA A 104 23.75 14.05 3.84
N LEU A 105 23.09 13.67 2.74
CA LEU A 105 21.80 12.96 2.77
C LEU A 105 21.87 11.61 3.50
N LEU A 106 23.05 10.99 3.52
CA LEU A 106 23.31 9.65 4.07
C LEU A 106 23.98 9.68 5.44
N TRP A 107 24.25 10.86 6.00
CA TRP A 107 24.87 10.98 7.32
C TRP A 107 23.84 10.61 8.38
N ALA A 108 23.94 9.37 8.83
CA ALA A 108 22.99 8.78 9.74
C ALA A 108 23.51 8.77 11.17
N HIS A 109 22.66 9.17 12.11
CA HIS A 109 22.92 9.05 13.54
C HIS A 109 21.86 8.18 14.20
N ARG A 110 22.15 7.63 15.38
CA ARG A 110 21.14 6.90 16.17
C ARG A 110 20.08 7.89 16.67
N ASN A 111 18.81 7.55 16.51
CA ASN A 111 17.71 8.27 17.14
C ASN A 111 17.77 8.14 18.66
N SER A 112 16.94 8.93 19.36
CA SER A 112 16.81 8.88 20.82
C SER A 112 16.38 7.52 21.35
N ASP A 113 15.72 6.70 20.53
CA ASP A 113 15.34 5.32 20.85
C ASP A 113 16.49 4.31 20.66
N GLY A 114 17.59 4.70 20.02
CA GLY A 114 18.76 3.86 19.75
C GLY A 114 18.58 2.80 18.64
N PHE A 115 17.35 2.51 18.22
CA PHE A 115 17.04 1.38 17.33
C PHE A 115 17.12 1.73 15.84
N VAL A 116 16.76 2.95 15.46
CA VAL A 116 16.72 3.38 14.06
C VAL A 116 17.79 4.44 13.79
N ARG A 117 18.59 4.22 12.75
CA ARG A 117 19.45 5.26 12.19
C ARG A 117 18.62 6.14 11.27
N THR A 118 18.49 7.41 11.60
CA THR A 118 17.86 8.40 10.74
C THR A 118 18.94 9.27 10.13
N ALA A 119 18.73 9.62 8.86
CA ALA A 119 19.56 10.50 8.06
C ALA A 119 18.65 11.49 7.33
N PRO A 120 19.18 12.64 6.86
CA PRO A 120 18.37 13.69 6.24
C PRO A 120 17.43 13.22 5.13
N ILE A 121 17.84 12.24 4.31
CA ILE A 121 17.00 11.67 3.25
C ILE A 121 15.64 11.12 3.76
N HIS A 122 15.58 10.61 5.00
CA HIS A 122 14.35 10.07 5.60
C HIS A 122 13.46 11.15 6.22
N LEU A 123 13.98 12.36 6.39
CA LEU A 123 13.26 13.49 6.97
C LEU A 123 12.58 14.35 5.91
N LEU A 124 13.00 14.27 4.64
CA LEU A 124 12.47 15.11 3.56
C LEU A 124 10.95 14.97 3.37
N PRO A 125 10.35 13.77 3.37
CA PRO A 125 8.91 13.65 3.11
C PRO A 125 8.03 14.29 4.19
N LYS A 126 8.45 14.22 5.47
CA LYS A 126 7.66 14.58 6.67
C LYS A 126 7.33 16.08 6.84
N SER A 127 7.53 16.91 5.82
CA SER A 127 7.40 18.36 5.94
C SER A 127 6.95 19.04 4.64
N GLY A 128 6.15 18.34 3.81
CA GLY A 128 5.65 18.90 2.54
C GLY A 128 6.72 19.10 1.46
N ARG A 129 7.89 18.46 1.62
CA ARG A 129 9.02 18.55 0.66
C ARG A 129 9.16 17.28 -0.17
N CYS A 130 8.03 16.61 -0.36
CA CYS A 130 7.89 15.35 -1.07
C CYS A 130 8.48 15.42 -2.49
N HIS A 131 8.38 16.58 -3.15
CA HIS A 131 8.94 16.86 -4.47
C HIS A 131 10.47 16.77 -4.56
N LEU A 132 11.19 16.86 -3.44
CA LEU A 132 12.65 16.71 -3.44
C LEU A 132 13.09 15.27 -3.66
N LEU A 133 12.28 14.27 -3.27
CA LEU A 133 12.64 12.86 -3.50
C LEU A 133 12.74 12.47 -4.99
N PRO A 134 11.75 12.77 -5.87
CA PRO A 134 11.91 12.48 -7.29
C PRO A 134 13.08 13.24 -7.91
N TRP A 135 13.32 14.49 -7.47
CA TRP A 135 14.50 15.26 -7.91
C TRP A 135 15.83 14.61 -7.48
N ILE A 136 15.92 14.08 -6.25
CA ILE A 136 17.09 13.31 -5.78
C ILE A 136 17.23 12.01 -6.57
N ALA A 137 16.14 11.30 -6.84
CA ALA A 137 16.16 10.06 -7.62
C ALA A 137 16.72 10.30 -9.03
N GLU A 138 16.38 11.43 -9.65
CA GLU A 138 16.82 11.83 -10.98
C GLU A 138 18.31 12.21 -11.02
N ARG A 139 18.80 12.94 -10.01
CA ARG A 139 20.17 13.51 -10.01
C ARG A 139 21.21 12.72 -9.25
N TYR A 140 20.81 12.03 -8.19
CA TYR A 140 21.69 11.31 -7.27
C TYR A 140 21.16 9.90 -6.98
N PRO A 141 20.95 9.04 -8.00
CA PRO A 141 20.33 7.72 -7.83
C PRO A 141 21.08 6.83 -6.82
N TRP A 142 22.40 6.98 -6.75
CA TRP A 142 23.26 6.27 -5.79
C TRP A 142 22.88 6.49 -4.31
N VAL A 143 22.17 7.60 -3.99
CA VAL A 143 21.66 7.86 -2.63
C VAL A 143 20.61 6.82 -2.25
N LEU A 144 19.69 6.49 -3.16
CA LEU A 144 18.62 5.51 -2.91
C LEU A 144 19.14 4.07 -2.94
N GLU A 145 20.17 3.81 -3.74
CA GLU A 145 20.87 2.51 -3.81
C GLU A 145 21.75 2.24 -2.58
N HIS A 146 22.03 3.25 -1.77
CA HIS A 146 22.87 3.11 -0.59
C HIS A 146 22.25 2.14 0.43
N LYS A 147 23.11 1.34 1.10
CA LYS A 147 22.71 0.30 2.08
C LYS A 147 21.77 0.82 3.17
N LEU A 148 21.93 2.09 3.58
CA LEU A 148 21.06 2.75 4.56
C LEU A 148 19.62 2.84 4.05
N CYS A 149 19.43 3.38 2.83
CA CYS A 149 18.12 3.53 2.19
C CYS A 149 17.51 2.17 1.86
N GLN A 150 18.33 1.21 1.40
CA GLN A 150 17.87 -0.17 1.16
C GLN A 150 17.41 -0.90 2.43
N LYS A 151 17.84 -0.48 3.62
CA LYS A 151 17.36 -1.02 4.91
C LYS A 151 16.10 -0.29 5.40
N ASN A 152 16.04 1.02 5.19
CA ASN A 152 14.91 1.88 5.55
C ASN A 152 14.55 2.80 4.36
N PRO A 153 13.72 2.33 3.42
CA PRO A 153 13.49 3.08 2.19
C PRO A 153 12.79 4.43 2.45
N PRO A 154 13.39 5.57 2.07
CA PRO A 154 12.82 6.90 2.35
C PRO A 154 11.52 7.16 1.59
N HIS A 155 11.32 6.51 0.44
CA HIS A 155 10.08 6.63 -0.34
C HIS A 155 8.85 6.01 0.37
N LEU A 156 9.03 5.21 1.42
CA LEU A 156 7.90 4.75 2.23
C LEU A 156 7.35 5.87 3.12
N GLU A 157 8.18 6.83 3.52
CA GLU A 157 7.71 8.06 4.17
C GLU A 157 7.00 8.99 3.17
N LEU A 158 7.39 8.96 1.88
CA LEU A 158 6.64 9.65 0.80
C LEU A 158 5.21 9.12 0.69
N ILE A 159 5.04 7.80 0.64
CA ILE A 159 3.71 7.18 0.65
C ILE A 159 2.94 7.51 1.92
N TYR A 160 3.61 7.46 3.07
CA TYR A 160 2.99 7.81 4.34
C TYR A 160 2.44 9.23 4.32
N CYS A 161 3.24 10.23 3.91
CA CYS A 161 2.79 11.62 3.80
C CYS A 161 1.65 11.82 2.80
N TYR A 162 1.69 11.13 1.65
CA TYR A 162 0.57 11.09 0.70
C TYR A 162 -0.70 10.53 1.37
N SER A 163 -0.59 9.41 2.08
CA SER A 163 -1.73 8.72 2.67
C SER A 163 -2.23 9.33 3.98
N ASN A 164 -1.42 10.10 4.71
CA ASN A 164 -1.78 10.56 6.06
C ASN A 164 -2.23 12.02 6.08
N ASP A 165 -1.41 12.90 5.50
CA ASP A 165 -1.54 14.35 5.69
C ASP A 165 -2.02 15.06 4.42
N GLY A 166 -1.99 14.38 3.26
CA GLY A 166 -2.24 15.01 1.96
C GLY A 166 -1.14 15.99 1.53
N ASP A 167 -0.04 16.04 2.29
CA ASP A 167 1.14 16.90 2.07
C ASP A 167 1.99 16.48 0.86
N CYS A 168 1.60 15.40 0.19
CA CYS A 168 2.15 14.95 -1.07
C CYS A 168 1.01 14.74 -2.06
N ASP A 169 1.15 15.28 -3.26
CA ASP A 169 0.19 15.04 -4.33
C ASP A 169 0.47 13.70 -5.06
N GLN A 170 -0.55 13.22 -5.77
CA GLN A 170 -0.51 11.97 -6.53
C GLN A 170 0.58 11.97 -7.61
N GLU A 171 0.79 13.11 -8.29
CA GLU A 171 1.72 13.22 -9.41
C GLU A 171 3.17 13.11 -8.93
N THR A 172 3.48 13.71 -7.77
CA THR A 172 4.79 13.55 -7.11
C THR A 172 5.07 12.09 -6.78
N VAL A 173 4.10 11.36 -6.22
CA VAL A 173 4.26 9.91 -5.93
C VAL A 173 4.50 9.13 -7.21
N ARG A 174 3.68 9.36 -8.23
CA ARG A 174 3.78 8.67 -9.52
C ARG A 174 5.14 8.92 -10.17
N ARG A 175 5.54 10.19 -10.31
CA ARG A 175 6.82 10.60 -10.89
C ARG A 175 8.00 9.95 -10.17
N PHE A 176 7.95 9.83 -8.84
CA PHE A 176 9.00 9.16 -8.08
C PHE A 176 9.19 7.71 -8.54
N TYR A 177 8.11 6.92 -8.64
CA TYR A 177 8.21 5.52 -9.04
C TYR A 177 8.43 5.33 -10.56
N GLU A 178 8.10 6.32 -11.39
CA GLU A 178 8.51 6.32 -12.80
C GLU A 178 10.03 6.47 -12.95
N ILE A 179 10.67 7.28 -12.09
CA ILE A 179 12.13 7.46 -12.06
C ILE A 179 12.82 6.30 -11.32
N TYR A 180 12.21 5.78 -10.26
CA TYR A 180 12.78 4.75 -9.38
C TYR A 180 11.81 3.55 -9.20
N PRO A 181 11.58 2.75 -10.25
CA PRO A 181 10.57 1.68 -10.25
C PRO A 181 10.87 0.54 -9.28
N GLN A 182 12.14 0.28 -8.96
CA GLN A 182 12.53 -0.73 -7.96
C GLN A 182 11.97 -0.41 -6.57
N GLY A 183 11.68 0.86 -6.26
CA GLY A 183 11.07 1.27 -5.00
C GLY A 183 9.72 0.59 -4.74
N LEU A 184 8.95 0.22 -5.77
CA LEU A 184 7.70 -0.53 -5.61
C LEU A 184 7.90 -1.92 -4.97
N ARG A 185 9.14 -2.45 -5.04
CA ARG A 185 9.54 -3.76 -4.52
C ARG A 185 10.25 -3.65 -3.17
N GLU A 186 10.49 -2.45 -2.67
CA GLU A 186 11.23 -2.21 -1.44
C GLU A 186 10.30 -2.19 -0.21
N LYS A 187 10.85 -2.63 0.93
CA LYS A 187 10.17 -2.71 2.24
C LYS A 187 11.14 -2.34 3.35
N ARG A 188 10.60 -1.94 4.50
CA ARG A 188 11.40 -1.77 5.73
C ARG A 188 11.90 -3.12 6.23
N LYS A 189 13.21 -3.36 6.17
CA LYS A 189 13.80 -4.65 6.58
C LYS A 189 13.71 -4.93 8.09
N PHE A 190 13.61 -3.88 8.90
CA PHE A 190 13.52 -3.99 10.36
C PHE A 190 12.08 -4.22 10.87
N ARG A 191 11.09 -4.27 9.96
CA ARG A 191 9.70 -4.62 10.28
C ARG A 191 9.30 -5.75 9.33
N PRO A 192 9.37 -7.03 9.74
CA PRO A 192 9.06 -8.17 8.88
C PRO A 192 7.68 -8.10 8.20
N LEU A 193 6.74 -7.43 8.87
CA LEU A 193 5.35 -7.22 8.42
C LEU A 193 5.16 -5.87 7.70
N ALA A 194 6.24 -5.20 7.29
CA ALA A 194 6.14 -3.92 6.61
C ALA A 194 5.46 -4.07 5.24
N PRO A 195 4.41 -3.27 4.96
CA PRO A 195 3.73 -3.32 3.68
C PRO A 195 4.65 -2.83 2.54
N TYR A 196 4.41 -3.34 1.34
CA TYR A 196 4.87 -2.68 0.10
C TYR A 196 4.21 -1.31 -0.04
N PRO A 197 4.77 -0.40 -0.86
CA PRO A 197 4.14 0.89 -1.18
C PRO A 197 2.65 0.82 -1.51
N LEU A 198 2.24 -0.19 -2.29
CA LEU A 198 0.85 -0.39 -2.69
C LEU A 198 -0.10 -0.56 -1.49
N ALA A 199 0.29 -1.39 -0.52
CA ALA A 199 -0.51 -1.61 0.70
C ALA A 199 -0.35 -0.45 1.70
N ALA A 200 0.79 0.25 1.67
CA ALA A 200 1.04 1.42 2.50
C ALA A 200 0.08 2.60 2.18
N LEU A 201 -0.51 2.65 0.98
CA LEU A 201 -1.55 3.63 0.62
C LEU A 201 -2.76 3.62 1.57
N PHE A 202 -3.03 2.49 2.23
CA PHE A 202 -4.15 2.31 3.16
C PHE A 202 -3.74 2.41 4.64
N THR A 203 -2.55 2.96 4.94
CA THR A 203 -2.08 3.09 6.33
C THR A 203 -2.36 4.45 6.97
N GLY A 204 -2.72 5.46 6.16
CA GLY A 204 -3.05 6.80 6.63
C GLY A 204 -4.54 7.13 6.58
N PHE A 205 -4.88 8.42 6.74
CA PHE A 205 -6.25 8.94 6.80
C PHE A 205 -6.82 9.46 5.48
N ALA A 206 -5.97 9.83 4.54
CA ALA A 206 -6.38 10.37 3.25
C ALA A 206 -6.93 9.28 2.33
N GLU A 207 -7.94 9.65 1.54
CA GLU A 207 -8.53 8.76 0.54
C GLU A 207 -7.50 8.44 -0.56
N PRO A 208 -7.21 7.16 -0.84
CA PRO A 208 -6.31 6.79 -1.92
C PRO A 208 -7.00 6.93 -3.29
N HIS A 209 -6.31 7.56 -4.23
CA HIS A 209 -6.74 7.65 -5.63
C HIS A 209 -6.66 6.30 -6.33
N ALA A 210 -7.79 5.86 -6.92
CA ALA A 210 -7.88 4.55 -7.59
C ALA A 210 -6.93 4.42 -8.79
N ASP A 211 -6.73 5.48 -9.55
CA ASP A 211 -5.89 5.43 -10.76
C ASP A 211 -4.40 5.26 -10.42
N LEU A 212 -3.92 5.88 -9.33
CA LEU A 212 -2.57 5.63 -8.82
C LEU A 212 -2.44 4.19 -8.33
N PHE A 213 -3.44 3.69 -7.60
CA PHE A 213 -3.44 2.31 -7.13
C PHE A 213 -3.34 1.31 -8.29
N PHE A 214 -4.18 1.46 -9.32
CA PHE A 214 -4.16 0.60 -10.51
C PHE A 214 -2.81 0.63 -11.21
N TRP A 215 -2.27 1.82 -11.43
CA TRP A 215 -0.97 1.98 -12.04
C TRP A 215 0.13 1.28 -11.22
N MET A 216 0.17 1.47 -9.89
CA MET A 216 1.16 0.80 -9.03
C MET A 216 0.99 -0.74 -9.03
N ALA A 217 -0.25 -1.24 -9.03
CA ALA A 217 -0.56 -2.66 -9.09
C ALA A 217 -0.13 -3.27 -10.43
N GLU A 218 -0.29 -2.56 -11.54
CA GLU A 218 0.20 -2.97 -12.86
C GLU A 218 1.73 -2.97 -12.96
N GLN A 219 2.40 -1.99 -12.34
CA GLN A 219 3.86 -1.92 -12.33
C GLN A 219 4.51 -3.02 -11.46
N TYR A 220 3.86 -3.45 -10.38
CA TYR A 220 4.34 -4.54 -9.53
C TYR A 220 3.20 -5.41 -8.96
N PRO A 221 2.67 -6.35 -9.77
CA PRO A 221 1.50 -7.17 -9.42
C PRO A 221 1.69 -8.04 -8.17
N GLU A 222 2.92 -8.47 -7.86
CA GLU A 222 3.20 -9.31 -6.70
C GLU A 222 2.86 -8.60 -5.38
N ALA A 223 2.92 -7.26 -5.34
CA ALA A 223 2.53 -6.51 -4.14
C ALA A 223 1.04 -6.66 -3.79
N VAL A 224 0.18 -6.92 -4.78
CA VAL A 224 -1.27 -7.16 -4.58
C VAL A 224 -1.52 -8.40 -3.72
N TYR A 225 -0.65 -9.40 -3.85
CA TYR A 225 -0.75 -10.68 -3.14
C TYR A 225 0.06 -10.71 -1.85
N HIS A 226 0.65 -9.58 -1.43
CA HIS A 226 1.39 -9.55 -0.19
C HIS A 226 0.48 -9.72 1.02
N GLU A 227 0.89 -10.62 1.92
CA GLU A 227 0.22 -10.88 3.18
C GLU A 227 0.98 -10.13 4.29
N ALA A 228 0.32 -9.12 4.88
CA ALA A 228 0.95 -8.24 5.87
C ALA A 228 1.21 -8.98 7.19
N SER A 229 0.25 -9.80 7.66
CA SER A 229 0.39 -10.67 8.82
C SER A 229 -0.64 -11.80 8.78
N LEU A 230 -0.22 -13.02 9.14
CA LEU A 230 -1.13 -14.17 9.33
C LEU A 230 -2.12 -14.38 8.17
N GLY A 231 -1.71 -14.23 6.91
CA GLY A 231 -2.60 -14.39 5.75
C GLY A 231 -3.57 -13.23 5.48
N CYS A 232 -3.48 -12.12 6.22
CA CYS A 232 -4.22 -10.89 5.96
C CYS A 232 -3.72 -10.24 4.67
N THR A 233 -4.56 -10.26 3.64
CA THR A 233 -4.26 -9.70 2.32
C THR A 233 -4.70 -8.23 2.23
N LEU A 234 -4.23 -7.53 1.19
CA LEU A 234 -4.67 -6.18 0.87
C LEU A 234 -6.20 -6.04 0.72
N LEU A 235 -6.87 -7.06 0.19
CA LEU A 235 -8.34 -7.07 0.08
C LEU A 235 -9.02 -7.10 1.46
N HIS A 236 -8.45 -7.81 2.45
CA HIS A 236 -8.96 -7.78 3.83
C HIS A 236 -8.85 -6.38 4.43
N GLN A 237 -7.70 -5.73 4.25
CA GLN A 237 -7.46 -4.38 4.73
C GLN A 237 -8.45 -3.38 4.13
N ILE A 238 -8.65 -3.41 2.82
CA ILE A 238 -9.62 -2.54 2.13
C ILE A 238 -11.05 -2.81 2.60
N CYS A 239 -11.46 -4.08 2.67
CA CYS A 239 -12.78 -4.44 3.17
C CYS A 239 -13.01 -3.98 4.61
N TYR A 240 -11.98 -4.03 5.46
CA TYR A 240 -12.03 -3.49 6.82
C TYR A 240 -12.22 -1.97 6.80
N HIS A 241 -11.38 -1.21 6.08
CA HIS A 241 -11.49 0.25 6.03
C HIS A 241 -12.83 0.75 5.44
N MET A 242 -13.43 0.00 4.50
CA MET A 242 -14.77 0.31 3.99
C MET A 242 -15.89 0.08 5.01
N ALA A 243 -15.68 -0.84 5.95
CA ALA A 243 -16.69 -1.24 6.92
C ALA A 243 -16.61 -0.49 8.25
N VAL A 244 -15.43 0.00 8.63
CA VAL A 244 -15.25 0.78 9.85
C VAL A 244 -16.18 2.00 9.84
N LYS A 245 -16.75 2.32 11.01
CA LYS A 245 -17.55 3.51 11.26
C LYS A 245 -16.66 4.65 11.74
N GLU A 246 -17.06 5.87 11.42
CA GLU A 246 -16.45 7.04 12.04
C GLU A 246 -16.77 6.98 13.54
N ASN A 247 -15.78 6.64 14.35
CA ASN A 247 -15.90 6.70 15.80
C ASN A 247 -15.15 7.94 16.28
N ASN A 248 -15.76 8.75 17.13
CA ASN A 248 -15.13 9.93 17.71
C ASN A 248 -13.93 9.58 18.60
N GLU A 249 -13.87 8.33 19.11
CA GLU A 249 -12.85 7.88 20.07
C GLU A 249 -11.61 7.30 19.39
N GLU A 250 -11.78 6.58 18.28
CA GLU A 250 -10.69 6.02 17.50
C GLU A 250 -10.55 6.82 16.20
N ARG A 251 -9.41 7.51 16.04
CA ARG A 251 -9.03 8.09 14.74
C ARG A 251 -8.80 6.94 13.76
N VAL A 252 -9.86 6.38 13.19
CA VAL A 252 -9.79 5.42 12.10
C VAL A 252 -10.26 6.13 10.84
N ALA A 253 -9.45 6.01 9.79
CA ALA A 253 -9.78 6.56 8.49
C ALA A 253 -11.07 5.92 7.97
N TRP A 254 -12.16 6.67 7.98
CA TRP A 254 -13.38 6.26 7.31
C TRP A 254 -13.16 6.32 5.80
N MET A 255 -13.04 5.16 5.15
CA MET A 255 -12.71 5.07 3.71
C MET A 255 -13.81 4.39 2.89
N CYS A 256 -15.07 4.53 3.29
CA CYS A 256 -16.21 4.06 2.48
C CYS A 256 -16.49 5.02 1.30
N THR A 257 -15.50 5.23 0.42
CA THR A 257 -15.55 6.20 -0.67
C THR A 257 -15.65 5.54 -2.05
N PRO A 258 -16.06 6.28 -3.10
CA PRO A 258 -16.08 5.76 -4.45
C PRO A 258 -14.74 5.26 -4.99
N ASN A 259 -13.60 5.89 -4.62
CA ASN A 259 -12.28 5.41 -5.07
C ASN A 259 -11.91 4.08 -4.41
N VAL A 260 -12.11 3.96 -3.10
CA VAL A 260 -11.81 2.73 -2.37
C VAL A 260 -12.71 1.59 -2.85
N ALA A 261 -13.99 1.87 -3.13
CA ALA A 261 -14.89 0.92 -3.78
C ALA A 261 -14.39 0.52 -5.17
N LYS A 262 -13.92 1.47 -6.00
CA LYS A 262 -13.31 1.19 -7.32
C LYS A 262 -12.07 0.31 -7.20
N ILE A 263 -11.23 0.51 -6.19
CA ILE A 263 -10.08 -0.35 -5.90
C ILE A 263 -10.54 -1.75 -5.46
N CYS A 264 -11.53 -1.84 -4.57
CA CYS A 264 -12.07 -3.11 -4.10
C CYS A 264 -12.67 -3.94 -5.25
N ARG A 265 -13.43 -3.31 -6.15
CA ARG A 265 -13.94 -3.94 -7.38
C ARG A 265 -12.83 -4.57 -8.21
N TYR A 266 -11.76 -3.80 -8.47
CA TYR A 266 -10.60 -4.26 -9.23
C TYR A 266 -9.94 -5.47 -8.58
N LEU A 267 -9.75 -5.47 -7.26
CA LEU A 267 -9.18 -6.61 -6.55
C LEU A 267 -10.08 -7.85 -6.61
N ILE A 268 -11.39 -7.68 -6.54
CA ILE A 268 -12.35 -8.79 -6.64
C ILE A 268 -12.39 -9.36 -8.07
N SER A 269 -12.38 -8.51 -9.10
CA SER A 269 -12.49 -8.94 -10.50
C SER A 269 -11.19 -9.50 -11.07
N GLU A 270 -10.08 -8.77 -10.90
CA GLU A 270 -8.79 -9.10 -11.52
C GLU A 270 -7.96 -10.06 -10.66
N HIS A 271 -8.20 -10.10 -9.34
CA HIS A 271 -7.44 -10.92 -8.41
C HIS A 271 -8.33 -11.88 -7.58
N PRO A 272 -9.13 -12.76 -8.22
CA PRO A 272 -10.13 -13.60 -7.56
C PRO A 272 -9.57 -14.59 -6.53
N ARG A 273 -8.24 -14.84 -6.57
CA ARG A 273 -7.56 -15.63 -5.53
C ARG A 273 -7.65 -14.96 -4.15
N LEU A 274 -7.68 -13.63 -4.08
CA LEU A 274 -7.76 -12.88 -2.82
C LEU A 274 -9.10 -13.09 -2.11
N VAL A 275 -10.19 -13.24 -2.86
CA VAL A 275 -11.56 -13.44 -2.33
C VAL A 275 -11.66 -14.67 -1.43
N ARG A 276 -10.89 -15.71 -1.75
CA ARG A 276 -10.89 -17.00 -1.04
C ARG A 276 -9.83 -17.10 0.06
N ARG A 277 -8.96 -16.10 0.21
CA ARG A 277 -7.90 -16.13 1.21
C ARG A 277 -8.50 -15.94 2.60
N GLN A 278 -8.10 -16.81 3.51
CA GLN A 278 -8.48 -16.77 4.91
C GLN A 278 -7.30 -16.25 5.74
N VAL A 279 -7.58 -15.39 6.70
CA VAL A 279 -6.63 -15.04 7.75
C VAL A 279 -6.37 -16.29 8.61
N GLY A 280 -5.11 -16.64 8.86
CA GLY A 280 -4.70 -17.93 9.44
C GLY A 280 -5.38 -18.27 10.76
N ASN A 281 -5.33 -17.37 11.74
CA ASN A 281 -5.88 -17.63 13.08
C ASN A 281 -7.40 -17.47 13.12
N ASP A 282 -7.94 -16.45 12.43
CA ASP A 282 -9.37 -16.13 12.53
C ASP A 282 -10.23 -16.83 11.48
N LYS A 283 -9.59 -17.42 10.46
CA LYS A 283 -10.22 -17.97 9.26
C LYS A 283 -11.17 -17.00 8.55
N SER A 284 -11.03 -15.71 8.84
CA SER A 284 -11.87 -14.66 8.28
C SER A 284 -11.57 -14.46 6.80
N LEU A 285 -12.63 -14.32 6.01
CA LEU A 285 -12.58 -13.92 4.59
C LEU A 285 -12.83 -12.42 4.47
N PRO A 286 -12.51 -11.77 3.33
CA PRO A 286 -12.77 -10.35 3.13
C PRO A 286 -14.24 -9.95 3.34
N ILE A 287 -15.20 -10.81 2.94
CA ILE A 287 -16.63 -10.57 3.15
C ILE A 287 -17.02 -10.44 4.63
N HIS A 288 -16.31 -11.11 5.54
CA HIS A 288 -16.58 -10.99 6.98
C HIS A 288 -16.25 -9.59 7.49
N LYS A 289 -15.24 -8.93 6.91
CA LYS A 289 -14.87 -7.56 7.28
C LYS A 289 -15.93 -6.54 6.86
N LEU A 290 -16.70 -6.83 5.81
CA LEU A 290 -17.82 -5.99 5.33
C LEU A 290 -19.16 -6.28 6.03
N ALA A 291 -19.30 -7.45 6.65
CA ALA A 291 -20.58 -8.02 7.06
C ALA A 291 -21.39 -7.10 8.00
N ARG A 292 -20.72 -6.33 8.86
CA ARG A 292 -21.36 -5.41 9.82
C ARG A 292 -21.81 -4.07 9.23
N ALA A 293 -21.37 -3.73 8.02
CA ALA A 293 -21.64 -2.44 7.38
C ALA A 293 -22.51 -2.58 6.12
N CYS A 294 -23.30 -3.66 6.02
CA CYS A 294 -24.18 -3.93 4.87
C CYS A 294 -25.38 -2.97 4.74
N ASN A 295 -25.49 -1.96 5.60
CA ASN A 295 -26.42 -0.85 5.46
C ASN A 295 -25.93 0.23 4.48
N ARG A 296 -24.64 0.22 4.11
CA ARG A 296 -24.04 1.21 3.21
C ARG A 296 -24.06 0.75 1.75
N PRO A 297 -24.48 1.58 0.77
CA PRO A 297 -24.58 1.19 -0.64
C PRO A 297 -23.28 0.62 -1.24
N LEU A 298 -22.14 1.25 -0.98
CA LEU A 298 -20.84 0.79 -1.52
C LEU A 298 -20.40 -0.54 -0.89
N VAL A 299 -20.72 -0.77 0.38
CA VAL A 299 -20.43 -2.04 1.04
C VAL A 299 -21.34 -3.14 0.50
N GLN A 300 -22.64 -2.86 0.33
CA GLN A 300 -23.60 -3.78 -0.28
C GLN A 300 -23.14 -4.23 -1.66
N GLU A 301 -22.66 -3.29 -2.48
CA GLU A 301 -22.11 -3.57 -3.80
C GLU A 301 -20.92 -4.55 -3.71
N MET A 302 -19.96 -4.30 -2.81
CA MET A 302 -18.79 -5.17 -2.65
C MET A 302 -19.16 -6.56 -2.12
N VAL A 303 -20.13 -6.64 -1.20
CA VAL A 303 -20.66 -7.91 -0.70
C VAL A 303 -21.32 -8.71 -1.82
N ILE A 304 -22.12 -8.07 -2.67
CA ILE A 304 -22.72 -8.72 -3.85
C ILE A 304 -21.65 -9.26 -4.79
N LEU A 305 -20.59 -8.47 -5.07
CA LEU A 305 -19.49 -8.91 -5.92
C LEU A 305 -18.74 -10.11 -5.31
N LEU A 306 -18.46 -10.10 -4.01
CA LEU A 306 -17.83 -11.21 -3.30
C LEU A 306 -18.70 -12.47 -3.32
N LEU A 307 -20.01 -12.34 -3.09
CA LEU A 307 -20.96 -13.46 -3.15
C LEU A 307 -21.09 -14.04 -4.56
N ARG A 308 -21.03 -13.20 -5.61
CA ARG A 308 -20.98 -13.67 -7.01
C ARG A 308 -19.68 -14.41 -7.32
N ALA A 309 -18.55 -13.93 -6.80
CA ALA A 309 -17.23 -14.53 -7.03
C ALA A 309 -17.00 -15.84 -6.24
N PHE A 310 -17.59 -15.95 -5.04
CA PHE A 310 -17.45 -17.11 -4.17
C PHE A 310 -18.70 -17.32 -3.29
N PRO A 311 -19.80 -17.86 -3.83
CA PRO A 311 -21.08 -17.98 -3.12
C PRO A 311 -21.02 -18.93 -1.91
N GLU A 312 -20.09 -19.87 -1.88
CA GLU A 312 -19.90 -20.82 -0.78
C GLU A 312 -19.28 -20.16 0.47
N CYS A 313 -18.78 -18.91 0.36
CA CYS A 313 -18.17 -18.18 1.46
C CYS A 313 -19.08 -18.07 2.69
N VAL A 314 -20.41 -18.06 2.51
CA VAL A 314 -21.40 -17.97 3.59
C VAL A 314 -21.34 -19.14 4.59
N ASN A 315 -20.75 -20.27 4.17
CA ASN A 315 -20.59 -21.47 4.98
C ASN A 315 -19.26 -21.50 5.75
N VAL A 316 -18.35 -20.56 5.48
CA VAL A 316 -17.06 -20.49 6.17
C VAL A 316 -17.29 -20.01 7.60
N LYS A 317 -16.82 -20.80 8.57
CA LYS A 317 -16.86 -20.45 9.98
C LYS A 317 -15.61 -19.65 10.32
N ALA A 318 -15.77 -18.34 10.46
CA ALA A 318 -14.76 -17.46 11.01
C ALA A 318 -14.72 -17.55 12.56
N HIS A 319 -13.78 -16.84 13.18
CA HIS A 319 -13.61 -16.76 14.63
C HIS A 319 -14.87 -16.23 15.33
N LYS A 320 -15.00 -16.47 16.65
CA LYS A 320 -16.19 -16.12 17.45
C LYS A 320 -16.64 -14.65 17.36
N TRP A 321 -15.70 -13.75 17.06
CA TRP A 321 -15.95 -12.31 16.97
C TRP A 321 -16.53 -11.90 15.59
N ASP A 322 -16.32 -12.70 14.56
CA ASP A 322 -16.88 -12.41 13.23
C ASP A 322 -18.32 -12.94 13.16
N PRO A 323 -19.28 -12.14 12.66
CA PRO A 323 -20.66 -12.58 12.57
C PRO A 323 -20.79 -13.74 11.56
N LYS A 324 -21.60 -14.74 11.90
CA LYS A 324 -22.01 -15.76 10.93
C LYS A 324 -22.72 -15.05 9.77
N LEU A 325 -22.20 -15.18 8.56
CA LEU A 325 -22.67 -14.40 7.39
C LEU A 325 -24.18 -14.57 7.15
N LEU A 326 -24.74 -15.78 7.31
CA LEU A 326 -26.18 -16.02 7.16
C LEU A 326 -27.07 -15.44 8.28
N ARG A 327 -26.49 -14.95 9.38
CA ARG A 327 -27.22 -14.19 10.40
C ARG A 327 -27.38 -12.72 10.01
N ILE A 328 -26.53 -12.19 9.13
CA ILE A 328 -26.62 -10.81 8.66
C ILE A 328 -27.84 -10.68 7.74
N PRO A 329 -28.82 -9.80 8.07
CA PRO A 329 -30.07 -9.72 7.32
C PRO A 329 -29.88 -9.48 5.82
N PHE A 330 -28.96 -8.58 5.44
CA PHE A 330 -28.67 -8.31 4.02
C PHE A 330 -28.18 -9.58 3.29
N ILE A 331 -27.15 -10.25 3.83
CA ILE A 331 -26.57 -11.45 3.21
C ILE A 331 -27.60 -12.58 3.16
N LYS A 332 -28.39 -12.77 4.23
CA LYS A 332 -29.44 -13.80 4.31
C LYS A 332 -30.45 -13.70 3.16
N HIS A 333 -30.84 -12.48 2.75
CA HIS A 333 -31.82 -12.27 1.68
C HIS A 333 -31.18 -12.25 0.28
N VAL A 334 -29.97 -11.70 0.17
CA VAL A 334 -29.28 -11.53 -1.13
C VAL A 334 -28.61 -12.82 -1.61
N HIS A 335 -28.05 -13.64 -0.71
CA HIS A 335 -27.32 -14.85 -1.09
C HIS A 335 -28.17 -15.87 -1.90
N PRO A 336 -29.42 -16.19 -1.53
CA PRO A 336 -30.27 -17.08 -2.34
C PRO A 336 -30.60 -16.50 -3.72
N LEU A 337 -30.72 -15.16 -3.84
CA LEU A 337 -30.96 -14.49 -5.12
C LEU A 337 -29.73 -14.59 -6.02
N ILE A 338 -28.54 -14.35 -5.48
CA ILE A 338 -27.27 -14.51 -6.21
C ILE A 338 -27.07 -15.96 -6.65
N THR A 339 -27.35 -16.94 -5.79
CA THR A 339 -27.24 -18.37 -6.16
C THR A 339 -28.14 -18.70 -7.37
N LYS A 340 -29.39 -18.19 -7.38
CA LYS A 340 -30.30 -18.34 -8.53
C LYS A 340 -29.82 -17.58 -9.77
N GLU A 341 -29.20 -16.41 -9.61
CA GLU A 341 -28.61 -15.64 -10.72
C GLU A 341 -27.49 -16.46 -11.38
N LEU A 342 -26.58 -17.03 -10.59
CA LEU A 342 -25.47 -17.85 -11.07
C LEU A 342 -25.95 -19.12 -11.78
N GLU A 343 -27.01 -19.77 -11.29
CA GLU A 343 -27.64 -20.92 -11.97
C GLU A 343 -28.19 -20.53 -13.35
N VAL A 344 -28.85 -19.37 -13.45
CA VAL A 344 -29.36 -18.85 -14.73
C VAL A 344 -28.20 -18.55 -15.69
N ASP A 345 -27.14 -17.92 -15.20
CA ASP A 345 -25.94 -17.64 -16.00
C ASP A 345 -25.27 -18.93 -16.51
N GLN A 346 -25.19 -19.96 -15.68
CA GLN A 346 -24.67 -21.27 -16.08
C GLN A 346 -25.53 -21.91 -17.17
N GLN A 347 -26.86 -21.81 -17.09
CA GLN A 347 -27.76 -22.30 -18.13
C GLN A 347 -27.60 -21.53 -19.45
N ILE A 348 -27.47 -20.20 -19.38
CA ILE A 348 -27.22 -19.36 -20.57
C ILE A 348 -25.91 -19.79 -21.24
N ILE A 349 -24.83 -19.97 -20.48
CA ILE A 349 -23.52 -20.40 -20.99
C ILE A 349 -23.63 -21.78 -21.64
N LEU A 350 -24.25 -22.76 -20.96
CA LEU A 350 -24.41 -24.11 -21.47
C LEU A 350 -25.18 -24.14 -22.79
N LEU A 351 -26.32 -23.45 -22.86
CA LEU A 351 -27.13 -23.37 -24.07
C LEU A 351 -26.40 -22.66 -25.21
N SER A 352 -25.65 -21.61 -24.91
CA SER A 352 -24.82 -20.90 -25.89
C SER A 352 -23.73 -21.81 -26.44
N GLN A 353 -23.04 -22.58 -25.58
CA GLN A 353 -22.03 -23.55 -26.00
C GLN A 353 -22.62 -24.69 -26.82
N MET A 354 -23.75 -25.27 -26.38
CA MET A 354 -24.44 -26.33 -27.13
C MET A 354 -24.91 -25.83 -28.50
N SER A 355 -25.38 -24.58 -28.58
CA SER A 355 -25.72 -23.91 -29.83
C SER A 355 -24.48 -23.81 -30.74
N GLU A 356 -23.35 -23.32 -30.25
CA GLU A 356 -22.13 -23.26 -31.05
C GLU A 356 -21.63 -24.65 -31.49
N HIS A 357 -21.70 -25.67 -30.62
CA HIS A 357 -21.32 -27.04 -30.97
C HIS A 357 -22.23 -27.64 -32.05
N MET A 358 -23.53 -27.43 -31.93
CA MET A 358 -24.49 -27.89 -32.93
C MET A 358 -24.29 -27.15 -34.27
N LYS A 359 -23.90 -25.85 -34.26
CA LYS A 359 -23.56 -25.11 -35.48
C LYS A 359 -22.33 -25.72 -36.17
N LYS A 360 -21.29 -26.02 -35.39
CA LYS A 360 -20.06 -26.68 -35.89
C LYS A 360 -20.36 -28.07 -36.45
N ALA A 361 -21.13 -28.89 -35.73
CA ALA A 361 -21.54 -30.23 -36.18
C ALA A 361 -22.32 -30.16 -37.50
N ARG A 362 -23.21 -29.16 -37.65
CA ARG A 362 -23.96 -28.94 -38.89
C ARG A 362 -23.05 -28.59 -40.07
N LEU A 363 -22.02 -27.78 -39.85
CA LEU A 363 -21.04 -27.44 -40.89
C LEU A 363 -20.20 -28.66 -41.29
N LEU A 364 -19.78 -29.49 -40.33
CA LEU A 364 -19.04 -30.71 -40.59
C LEU A 364 -19.87 -31.75 -41.35
N SER A 365 -21.15 -31.91 -40.99
CA SER A 365 -22.08 -32.80 -41.68
C SER A 365 -22.33 -32.39 -43.15
N LYS A 366 -22.13 -31.12 -43.50
CA LYS A 366 -22.24 -30.63 -44.89
C LYS A 366 -20.95 -30.78 -45.71
N ARG A 367 -19.81 -30.99 -45.06
CA ARG A 367 -18.48 -31.09 -45.70
C ARG A 367 -18.05 -32.52 -46.05
N GLN A 368 -18.86 -33.53 -45.74
CA GLN A 368 -18.52 -34.91 -46.06
C GLN A 368 -18.52 -35.10 -47.60
N PRO A 369 -17.36 -35.32 -48.25
CA PRO A 369 -17.31 -35.50 -49.69
C PRO A 369 -18.02 -36.79 -50.04
N SER A 370 -18.91 -36.73 -51.03
CA SER A 370 -19.53 -37.89 -51.65
C SER A 370 -18.48 -38.75 -52.34
N SER A 371 -17.79 -39.60 -51.58
CA SER A 371 -17.00 -40.71 -52.12
C SER A 371 -17.98 -41.79 -52.58
N THR A 372 -18.33 -41.72 -53.87
CA THR A 372 -18.68 -42.82 -54.77
C THR A 372 -19.02 -44.16 -54.11
N SER A 373 -20.23 -44.25 -53.54
CA SER A 373 -21.01 -45.49 -53.44
C SER A 373 -22.44 -45.09 -53.09
N GLU A 374 -23.36 -45.36 -54.01
CA GLU A 374 -24.78 -45.08 -53.89
C GLU A 374 -25.36 -45.66 -52.60
N SER A 375 -25.71 -44.78 -51.66
CA SER A 375 -26.63 -45.10 -50.58
C SER A 375 -27.62 -43.95 -50.44
N PHE A 376 -28.81 -44.14 -51.01
CA PHE A 376 -29.96 -43.25 -50.91
C PHE A 376 -30.40 -42.93 -49.46
N THR A 377 -29.79 -43.56 -48.44
CA THR A 377 -30.04 -43.30 -47.02
C THR A 377 -29.19 -42.16 -46.41
N SER A 378 -28.13 -41.72 -47.10
CA SER A 378 -27.19 -40.69 -46.60
C SER A 378 -27.77 -39.26 -46.70
N VAL A 379 -28.46 -38.95 -47.79
CA VAL A 379 -29.01 -37.61 -48.06
C VAL A 379 -30.13 -37.23 -47.08
N SER A 380 -30.97 -38.18 -46.68
CA SER A 380 -32.07 -37.95 -45.72
C SER A 380 -31.58 -37.72 -44.28
N LYS A 381 -30.40 -38.24 -43.90
CA LYS A 381 -29.86 -38.04 -42.54
C LYS A 381 -29.23 -36.65 -42.36
N SER A 382 -28.59 -36.12 -43.39
CA SER A 382 -27.99 -34.77 -43.34
C SER A 382 -29.07 -33.68 -43.33
N SER A 383 -30.18 -33.87 -44.06
CA SER A 383 -31.30 -32.93 -44.07
C SER A 383 -32.07 -32.93 -42.75
N LEU A 384 -32.28 -34.10 -42.13
CA LEU A 384 -32.89 -34.23 -40.80
C LEU A 384 -32.04 -33.55 -39.74
N PHE A 385 -30.73 -33.78 -39.75
CA PHE A 385 -29.81 -33.14 -38.80
C PHE A 385 -29.77 -31.62 -38.97
N ASP A 386 -29.78 -31.09 -40.21
CA ASP A 386 -29.86 -29.65 -40.47
C ASP A 386 -31.16 -29.03 -39.94
N ALA A 387 -32.28 -29.74 -40.06
CA ALA A 387 -33.57 -29.33 -39.50
C ALA A 387 -33.56 -29.32 -37.96
N VAL A 388 -33.08 -30.40 -37.33
CA VAL A 388 -32.96 -30.49 -35.86
C VAL A 388 -32.03 -29.41 -35.32
N ALA A 389 -30.89 -29.17 -35.98
CA ALA A 389 -29.97 -28.11 -35.59
C ALA A 389 -30.63 -26.72 -35.68
N LYS A 390 -31.38 -26.43 -36.75
CA LYS A 390 -32.13 -25.16 -36.89
C LYS A 390 -33.18 -25.00 -35.79
N VAL A 391 -33.97 -26.03 -35.50
CA VAL A 391 -34.98 -26.01 -34.44
C VAL A 391 -34.30 -25.79 -33.08
N PHE A 392 -33.19 -26.49 -32.82
CA PHE A 392 -32.44 -26.32 -31.58
C PHE A 392 -31.89 -24.89 -31.44
N PHE A 393 -31.33 -24.28 -32.49
CA PHE A 393 -30.89 -22.88 -32.42
C PHE A 393 -32.03 -21.92 -32.12
N SER A 394 -33.15 -22.10 -32.81
CA SER A 394 -34.33 -21.25 -32.62
C SER A 394 -34.84 -21.36 -31.18
N TRP A 395 -34.94 -22.58 -30.67
CA TRP A 395 -35.37 -22.85 -29.30
C TRP A 395 -34.36 -22.33 -28.28
N ALA A 396 -33.06 -22.59 -28.44
CA ALA A 396 -32.03 -22.15 -27.50
C ALA A 396 -31.95 -20.62 -27.44
N ASN A 397 -32.02 -19.94 -28.59
CA ASN A 397 -32.00 -18.48 -28.65
C ASN A 397 -33.26 -17.86 -28.02
N SER A 398 -34.44 -18.40 -28.31
CA SER A 398 -35.69 -17.96 -27.69
C SER A 398 -35.68 -18.24 -26.19
N HIS A 399 -35.23 -19.42 -25.76
CA HIS A 399 -35.16 -19.74 -24.33
C HIS A 399 -34.19 -18.85 -23.56
N VAL A 400 -33.02 -18.54 -24.14
CA VAL A 400 -32.08 -17.58 -23.56
C VAL A 400 -32.72 -16.19 -23.47
N THR A 401 -33.29 -15.68 -24.57
CA THR A 401 -33.78 -14.29 -24.66
C THR A 401 -35.08 -14.07 -23.90
N ASP A 402 -36.07 -14.93 -24.13
CA ASP A 402 -37.45 -14.73 -23.68
C ASP A 402 -37.69 -15.26 -22.26
N ASN A 403 -36.84 -16.17 -21.77
CA ASN A 403 -37.01 -16.78 -20.45
C ASN A 403 -35.83 -16.49 -19.51
N LEU A 404 -34.62 -16.94 -19.85
CA LEU A 404 -33.48 -16.85 -18.92
C LEU A 404 -33.05 -15.39 -18.68
N GLN A 405 -32.96 -14.55 -19.70
CA GLN A 405 -32.63 -13.13 -19.54
C GLN A 405 -33.72 -12.37 -18.77
N VAL A 406 -35.01 -12.66 -19.03
CA VAL A 406 -36.12 -12.07 -18.28
C VAL A 406 -36.04 -12.47 -16.80
N ARG A 407 -35.81 -13.76 -16.52
CA ARG A 407 -35.63 -14.27 -15.17
C ARG A 407 -34.43 -13.63 -14.47
N LYS A 408 -33.30 -13.48 -15.17
CA LYS A 408 -32.13 -12.75 -14.66
C LYS A 408 -32.48 -11.30 -14.31
N GLY A 409 -33.18 -10.60 -15.19
CA GLY A 409 -33.65 -9.22 -14.94
C GLY A 409 -34.53 -9.10 -13.70
N ILE A 410 -35.45 -10.05 -13.48
CA ILE A 410 -36.28 -10.10 -12.27
C ILE A 410 -35.39 -10.27 -11.02
N ILE A 411 -34.43 -11.20 -11.04
CA ILE A 411 -33.51 -11.43 -9.92
C ILE A 411 -32.69 -10.18 -9.62
N THR A 412 -32.12 -9.53 -10.64
CA THR A 412 -31.36 -8.28 -10.49
C THR A 412 -32.23 -7.18 -9.88
N ASN A 413 -33.49 -7.05 -10.30
CA ASN A 413 -34.43 -6.09 -9.73
C ASN A 413 -34.75 -6.40 -8.26
N CYS A 414 -34.88 -7.68 -7.90
CA CYS A 414 -35.06 -8.09 -6.50
C CYS A 414 -33.83 -7.74 -5.65
N ILE A 415 -32.61 -8.01 -6.14
CA ILE A 415 -31.37 -7.64 -5.44
C ILE A 415 -31.30 -6.12 -5.25
N ALA A 416 -31.56 -5.33 -6.29
CA ALA A 416 -31.59 -3.87 -6.21
C ALA A 416 -32.68 -3.37 -5.24
N GLY A 417 -33.83 -4.04 -5.20
CA GLY A 417 -34.89 -3.76 -4.21
C GLY A 417 -34.44 -4.03 -2.77
N MET A 418 -33.70 -5.11 -2.53
CA MET A 418 -33.15 -5.42 -1.20
C MET A 418 -32.05 -4.45 -0.78
N CYS A 419 -31.22 -3.96 -1.71
CA CYS A 419 -30.21 -2.93 -1.42
C CYS A 419 -30.90 -1.69 -0.84
N ARG A 420 -31.87 -1.12 -1.59
CA ARG A 420 -32.63 0.06 -1.18
C ARG A 420 -33.39 -0.13 0.13
N LEU A 421 -33.91 -1.33 0.39
CA LEU A 421 -34.66 -1.62 1.61
C LEU A 421 -33.74 -1.64 2.86
N MET A 422 -32.49 -2.04 2.69
CA MET A 422 -31.52 -2.23 3.77
C MET A 422 -30.57 -1.04 3.92
N GLU A 423 -30.69 -0.03 3.05
CA GLU A 423 -29.99 1.24 3.19
C GLU A 423 -30.49 1.97 4.44
N ALA A 424 -29.57 2.26 5.36
CA ALA A 424 -29.86 2.95 6.60
C ALA A 424 -28.61 3.72 7.07
N ASP A 425 -28.82 4.76 7.87
CA ASP A 425 -27.73 5.47 8.53
C ASP A 425 -27.00 4.54 9.51
N ASP A 426 -25.74 4.85 9.78
CA ASP A 426 -24.94 4.05 10.70
C ASP A 426 -25.49 4.19 12.13
N ILE A 427 -26.16 3.14 12.61
CA ILE A 427 -26.60 3.02 14.01
C ILE A 427 -25.34 2.89 14.89
N SER A 428 -25.25 3.64 15.98
CA SER A 428 -24.13 3.55 16.92
C SER A 428 -24.00 2.12 17.47
N ASP A 429 -22.79 1.60 17.60
CA ASP A 429 -22.53 0.19 17.96
C ASP A 429 -23.05 -0.25 19.34
N GLY A 430 -23.57 0.68 20.16
CA GLY A 430 -24.14 0.40 21.49
C GLY A 430 -25.45 -0.39 21.52
N GLU A 431 -25.99 -0.85 20.39
CA GLU A 431 -27.18 -1.72 20.34
C GLU A 431 -26.86 -3.20 20.06
N TRP A 432 -25.59 -3.56 19.83
CA TRP A 432 -25.16 -4.95 19.60
C TRP A 432 -24.27 -5.51 20.70
N GLU A 433 -24.13 -4.80 21.82
CA GLU A 433 -23.62 -5.42 23.05
C GLU A 433 -24.64 -6.49 23.45
N ASP A 434 -24.24 -7.73 23.23
CA ASP A 434 -25.02 -8.93 23.46
C ASP A 434 -25.66 -8.85 24.85
N GLU A 435 -26.96 -9.14 24.94
CA GLU A 435 -27.59 -9.55 26.18
C GLU A 435 -26.72 -10.67 26.75
N ASP A 436 -25.98 -10.34 27.82
CA ASP A 436 -25.15 -11.27 28.56
C ASP A 436 -26.01 -12.48 28.91
N VAL A 437 -25.69 -13.61 28.27
CA VAL A 437 -26.17 -14.89 28.74
C VAL A 437 -25.47 -15.09 30.08
N ASP A 438 -26.19 -14.83 31.15
CA ASP A 438 -25.91 -15.29 32.51
C ASP A 438 -25.43 -16.74 32.41
N SER A 439 -24.12 -16.93 32.47
CA SER A 439 -23.51 -18.22 32.73
C SER A 439 -22.98 -18.14 34.14
N ASP A 440 -23.91 -18.23 35.08
CA ASP A 440 -23.66 -18.88 36.36
C ASP A 440 -23.04 -20.25 36.06
N ASP A 441 -21.74 -20.37 36.25
CA ASP A 441 -21.08 -21.64 36.60
C ASP A 441 -19.84 -21.28 37.42
N ASP A 442 -20.09 -21.25 38.72
CA ASP A 442 -19.25 -21.62 39.84
C ASP A 442 -17.77 -21.97 39.56
N VAL A 443 -16.91 -21.18 40.22
CA VAL A 443 -15.83 -21.62 41.12
C VAL A 443 -15.21 -22.99 40.80
N ASP A 444 -13.98 -23.01 40.28
CA ASP A 444 -12.94 -23.70 41.04
C ASP A 444 -11.54 -23.09 40.89
N ASP A 445 -10.97 -22.98 42.07
CA ASP A 445 -9.68 -22.47 42.47
C ASP A 445 -8.60 -23.48 42.09
N ASN A 446 -7.64 -23.11 41.23
CA ASN A 446 -6.30 -23.66 41.38
C ASN A 446 -5.23 -22.76 40.77
N SER A 447 -4.58 -22.03 41.67
CA SER A 447 -3.28 -21.40 41.48
C SER A 447 -2.19 -22.44 41.21
N GLU A 448 -1.54 -22.41 40.04
CA GLU A 448 -0.11 -22.74 39.96
C GLU A 448 0.60 -21.79 39.00
N ALA A 449 1.51 -21.02 39.60
CA ALA A 449 2.50 -20.20 38.94
C ALA A 449 3.46 -21.11 38.15
N PHE A 450 3.52 -20.93 36.83
CA PHE A 450 4.65 -21.40 36.03
C PHE A 450 5.48 -20.18 35.63
N GLU A 451 6.42 -19.85 36.50
CA GLU A 451 7.67 -19.20 36.09
C GLU A 451 8.36 -20.14 35.10
N SER A 452 8.47 -19.71 33.84
CA SER A 452 9.44 -20.31 32.92
C SER A 452 10.43 -19.24 32.53
N ASP A 453 11.54 -19.24 33.28
CA ASP A 453 12.83 -18.77 32.81
C ASP A 453 13.11 -19.36 31.43
N VAL A 454 13.11 -18.48 30.43
CA VAL A 454 13.80 -18.75 29.17
C VAL A 454 14.93 -17.75 29.10
N GLU A 455 16.06 -18.15 29.68
CA GLU A 455 17.38 -17.70 29.27
C GLU A 455 17.47 -17.89 27.75
N ARG A 456 17.37 -16.79 27.00
CA ARG A 456 17.81 -16.76 25.61
C ARG A 456 19.14 -16.05 25.58
N GLU A 457 20.16 -16.90 25.47
CA GLU A 457 21.55 -16.57 25.30
C GLU A 457 21.73 -15.50 24.21
N ASP A 458 22.47 -14.50 24.65
CA ASP A 458 23.10 -13.42 23.93
C ASP A 458 24.17 -14.01 23.01
N ASP A 459 23.90 -14.11 21.72
CA ASP A 459 24.96 -14.26 20.72
C ASP A 459 24.60 -13.53 19.41
N CYS A 460 24.90 -12.24 19.39
CA CYS A 460 25.13 -11.50 18.15
C CYS A 460 26.44 -10.73 18.31
N SER A 461 27.52 -11.48 18.13
CA SER A 461 28.88 -11.03 17.83
C SER A 461 28.89 -9.70 17.06
N ALA A 462 29.37 -8.66 17.73
CA ALA A 462 29.69 -7.38 17.16
C ALA A 462 30.97 -7.49 16.32
N GLU A 463 30.82 -7.60 15.00
CA GLU A 463 31.90 -7.26 14.07
C GLU A 463 32.08 -5.73 14.08
N ALA A 464 32.95 -5.27 14.99
CA ALA A 464 33.50 -3.93 15.02
C ALA A 464 34.45 -3.77 13.84
N VAL A 465 33.99 -3.12 12.77
CA VAL A 465 34.89 -2.58 11.73
C VAL A 465 35.55 -1.33 12.31
N SER A 466 36.70 -1.52 12.94
CA SER A 466 37.59 -0.45 13.39
C SER A 466 38.50 -0.02 12.24
N ASP A 467 38.09 0.99 11.47
CA ASP A 467 39.05 1.76 10.66
C ASP A 467 39.73 2.79 11.57
N VAL A 468 40.77 2.33 12.27
CA VAL A 468 41.80 3.17 12.86
C VAL A 468 43.04 3.01 11.99
N VAL A 469 43.23 3.96 11.06
CA VAL A 469 44.50 4.12 10.35
C VAL A 469 45.42 4.89 11.28
N SER A 470 46.24 4.15 12.03
CA SER A 470 47.42 4.65 12.70
C SER A 470 48.59 4.48 11.73
N GLU A 471 49.05 5.56 11.11
CA GLU A 471 50.38 5.61 10.49
C GLU A 471 51.30 6.42 11.41
N SER A 472 52.18 5.70 12.08
CA SER A 472 53.36 6.21 12.76
C SER A 472 54.58 5.97 11.86
N ASP A 473 55.28 7.07 11.58
CA ASP A 473 56.72 7.22 11.40
C ASP A 473 57.49 6.24 10.49
N SER A 474 57.93 6.77 9.35
CA SER A 474 59.19 6.36 8.72
C SER A 474 60.05 7.59 8.48
N GLU A 475 61.12 7.69 9.25
CA GLU A 475 62.27 8.56 9.04
C GLU A 475 62.91 8.27 7.67
N GLU A 476 63.23 9.31 6.88
CA GLU A 476 64.35 9.23 5.95
C GLU A 476 65.02 10.60 5.71
N SER A 477 66.26 10.66 6.19
CA SER A 477 67.42 11.47 5.82
C SER A 477 67.24 12.80 5.07
N SER A 478 67.63 13.89 5.74
CA SER A 478 68.15 15.10 5.11
C SER A 478 69.67 15.00 4.91
N TYR A 479 70.11 15.30 3.69
CA TYR A 479 71.48 15.62 3.32
C TYR A 479 71.54 17.11 2.92
N SER A 480 72.64 17.79 3.31
CA SER A 480 73.12 19.14 2.93
C SER A 480 72.39 20.31 3.64
N ASP A 481 73.03 21.28 4.29
CA ASP A 481 74.42 21.79 4.31
C ASP A 481 74.98 21.98 5.74
#